data_AF-A0A957WWX5-F1
#
_entry.id   AF-A0A957WWX5-F1
#
_cell.length_a   1.000
_cell.length_b   1.000
_cell.length_c   1.000
_cell.angle_alpha   90.00
_cell.angle_beta   90.00
_cell.angle_gamma   90.00
#
_symmetry.space_group_name_H-M   'P 1'
#
loop_
_entity.id
_entity.type
_entity.pdbx_description
1 polymer ?
#
loop_
_entity_poly.entity_id
_entity_poly.type
_entity_poly.pdbx_seq_one_letter_code
_entity_poly.pdbx_strand_id
1 'polypeptide(L)'
;MAYVATRGGENAIQQAERLFHELRGTLSGDYVRSLMETMPYLLDRIMGEASLYAPELAALAIAQSGGDLYEAVLLLRAYRSTQPRLAYAKPIVPEEMLTVRRISAAFK
;
A
#
# COMPACT_ATOMS: atom_id res chain seq x y z
N MET A 1 32.22 -30.34 25.28
CA MET A 1 32.23 -29.09 24.48
C MET A 1 31.05 -28.25 24.92
N ALA A 2 31.29 -27.00 25.33
CA ALA A 2 30.23 -26.09 25.78
C ALA A 2 29.88 -25.11 24.65
N TYR A 3 28.60 -24.82 24.46
CA TYR A 3 28.13 -23.78 23.54
C TYR A 3 28.24 -22.40 24.21
N VAL A 4 28.52 -21.36 23.41
CA VAL A 4 28.61 -19.96 23.84
C VAL A 4 27.67 -19.11 23.00
N ALA A 5 27.02 -18.12 23.63
CA ALA A 5 26.19 -17.16 22.94
C ALA A 5 27.02 -16.32 21.96
N THR A 6 26.58 -16.24 20.71
CA THR A 6 27.22 -15.44 19.66
C THR A 6 26.22 -14.41 19.12
N ARG A 7 26.75 -13.29 18.59
CA ARG A 7 25.94 -12.27 17.91
C ARG A 7 26.01 -12.50 16.41
N GLY A 8 24.85 -12.52 15.76
CA GLY A 8 24.73 -12.64 14.30
C GLY A 8 23.40 -12.13 13.72
N GLY A 9 22.48 -11.68 14.57
CA GLY A 9 21.12 -11.30 14.14
C GLY A 9 21.10 -10.12 13.16
N GLU A 10 21.92 -9.10 13.38
CA GLU A 10 21.99 -7.95 12.47
C GLU A 10 22.43 -8.35 11.06
N ASN A 11 23.50 -9.15 10.95
CA ASN A 11 23.94 -9.66 9.65
C ASN A 11 22.87 -10.55 9.00
N ALA A 12 22.19 -11.39 9.79
CA ALA A 12 21.09 -12.22 9.28
C ALA A 12 19.93 -11.37 8.72
N ILE A 13 19.56 -10.28 9.40
CA ILE A 13 18.54 -9.34 8.92
C ILE A 13 18.99 -8.68 7.61
N GLN A 14 20.21 -8.16 7.56
CA GLN A 14 20.75 -7.52 6.36
C GLN A 14 20.79 -8.46 5.15
N GLN A 15 21.17 -9.74 5.34
CA GLN A 15 21.14 -10.72 4.26
C GLN A 15 19.71 -11.07 3.82
N ALA A 16 18.76 -11.14 4.77
CA ALA A 16 17.36 -11.38 4.44
C ALA A 16 16.74 -10.22 3.63
N GLU A 17 17.01 -8.97 4.03
CA GLU A 17 16.58 -7.79 3.28
C GLU A 17 17.18 -7.75 1.87
N ARG A 18 18.48 -8.05 1.75
CA ARG A 18 19.16 -8.13 0.46
C ARG A 18 18.50 -9.17 -0.45
N LEU A 19 18.25 -10.37 0.06
CA LEU A 19 17.57 -11.43 -0.69
C LEU A 19 16.18 -10.98 -1.14
N PHE A 20 15.41 -10.33 -0.26
CA PHE A 20 14.10 -9.78 -0.63
C PHE A 20 14.20 -8.78 -1.77
N HIS A 21 15.14 -7.83 -1.72
CA HIS A 21 15.32 -6.85 -2.78
C HIS A 21 15.77 -7.47 -4.11
N GLU A 22 16.61 -8.51 -4.07
CA GLU A 22 17.01 -9.27 -5.25
C GLU A 22 15.82 -9.99 -5.88
N LEU A 23 14.95 -10.61 -5.07
CA LEU A 23 13.74 -11.33 -5.54
C LEU A 23 12.65 -10.40 -6.07
N ARG A 24 12.40 -9.28 -5.38
CA ARG A 24 11.41 -8.28 -5.78
C ARG A 24 11.81 -7.58 -7.09
N GLY A 25 13.11 -7.48 -7.35
CA GLY A 25 13.65 -6.78 -8.51
C GLY A 25 13.62 -5.25 -8.38
N THR A 26 13.93 -4.58 -9.49
CA THR A 26 14.05 -3.12 -9.55
C THR A 26 12.68 -2.45 -9.67
N LEU A 27 12.43 -1.49 -8.78
CA LEU A 27 11.26 -0.62 -8.88
C LEU A 27 11.49 0.40 -10.00
N SER A 28 10.52 0.52 -10.91
CA SER A 28 10.51 1.56 -11.94
C SER A 28 9.20 2.36 -11.85
N GLY A 29 9.27 3.63 -12.25
CA GLY A 29 8.06 4.46 -12.37
C GLY A 29 7.05 3.90 -13.38
N ASP A 30 7.54 3.23 -14.43
CA ASP A 30 6.69 2.54 -15.41
C ASP A 30 5.88 1.40 -14.78
N TYR A 31 6.51 0.61 -13.90
CA TYR A 31 5.82 -0.47 -13.20
C TYR A 31 4.73 0.07 -12.26
N VAL A 32 5.02 1.14 -11.51
CA VAL A 32 4.03 1.80 -10.65
C VAL A 32 2.85 2.33 -11.47
N ARG A 33 3.11 3.00 -12.60
CA ARG A 33 2.06 3.44 -13.54
C ARG A 33 1.24 2.26 -14.07
N SER A 34 1.91 1.18 -14.47
CA SER A 34 1.23 -0.03 -14.95
C SER A 34 0.30 -0.63 -13.89
N LEU A 35 0.69 -0.64 -12.61
CA LEU A 35 -0.18 -1.11 -11.53
C LEU A 35 -1.42 -0.22 -11.37
N MET A 36 -1.27 1.10 -11.52
CA MET A 36 -2.40 2.04 -11.51
C MET A 36 -3.42 1.77 -12.62
N GLU A 37 -2.94 1.43 -13.81
CA GLU A 37 -3.79 1.17 -14.97
C GLU A 37 -4.42 -0.23 -14.94
N THR A 38 -3.69 -1.23 -14.44
CA THR A 38 -4.08 -2.64 -14.57
C THR A 38 -4.75 -3.20 -13.32
N MET A 39 -4.60 -2.58 -12.14
CA MET A 39 -5.10 -3.11 -10.87
C MET A 39 -5.96 -2.10 -10.06
N PRO A 40 -6.92 -1.38 -10.66
CA PRO A 40 -7.66 -0.30 -9.99
C PRO A 40 -8.39 -0.77 -8.72
N TYR A 41 -9.05 -1.93 -8.76
CA TYR A 41 -9.79 -2.46 -7.60
C TYR A 41 -8.89 -2.87 -6.44
N LEU A 42 -7.66 -3.30 -6.74
CA LEU A 42 -6.69 -3.63 -5.71
C LEU A 42 -6.21 -2.36 -5.02
N LEU A 43 -5.95 -1.31 -5.80
CA LEU A 43 -5.58 0.00 -5.26
C LEU A 43 -6.71 0.59 -4.41
N ASP A 44 -7.96 0.49 -4.85
CA ASP A 44 -9.12 0.93 -4.06
C ASP A 44 -9.17 0.23 -2.70
N ARG A 45 -8.92 -1.08 -2.67
CA ARG A 45 -8.85 -1.85 -1.43
C ARG A 45 -7.72 -1.37 -0.52
N ILE A 46 -6.50 -1.24 -1.05
CA ILE A 46 -5.32 -0.79 -0.29
C ILE A 46 -5.55 0.61 0.28
N MET A 47 -6.04 1.55 -0.54
CA MET A 47 -6.36 2.92 -0.10
C MET A 47 -7.42 2.94 1.00
N GLY A 48 -8.47 2.11 0.87
CA GLY A 48 -9.53 1.97 1.86
C GLY A 48 -9.02 1.45 3.21
N GLU A 49 -8.28 0.34 3.21
CA GLU A 49 -7.73 -0.27 4.43
C GLU A 49 -6.64 0.59 5.08
N ALA A 50 -5.84 1.28 4.28
CA ALA A 50 -4.81 2.20 4.76
C ALA A 50 -5.35 3.57 5.21
N SER A 51 -6.61 3.88 4.88
CA SER A 51 -7.24 5.18 5.16
C SER A 51 -6.49 6.37 4.54
N LEU A 52 -5.93 6.19 3.34
CA LEU A 52 -5.24 7.23 2.57
C LEU A 52 -5.60 7.09 1.09
N TYR A 53 -6.36 8.06 0.56
CA TYR A 53 -6.64 8.12 -0.87
C TYR A 53 -5.45 8.74 -1.61
N ALA A 54 -4.58 7.89 -2.14
CA ALA A 54 -3.41 8.27 -2.93
C ALA A 54 -3.03 7.12 -3.89
N PRO A 55 -3.59 7.09 -5.12
CA PRO A 55 -3.44 5.94 -6.03
C PRO A 55 -1.99 5.59 -6.36
N GLU A 56 -1.14 6.59 -6.61
CA GLU A 56 0.28 6.39 -6.91
C GLU A 56 1.05 5.81 -5.72
N LEU A 57 0.76 6.27 -4.50
CA LEU A 57 1.40 5.74 -3.29
C LEU A 57 0.90 4.34 -2.95
N ALA A 58 -0.36 4.03 -3.21
CA ALA A 58 -0.89 2.67 -3.07
C ALA A 58 -0.22 1.71 -4.06
N ALA A 59 -0.05 2.13 -5.32
CA ALA A 59 0.65 1.35 -6.32
C ALA A 59 2.13 1.15 -5.96
N LEU A 60 2.79 2.21 -5.46
CA LEU A 60 4.15 2.13 -4.96
C LEU A 60 4.28 1.17 -3.77
N ALA A 61 3.33 1.18 -2.84
CA ALA A 61 3.34 0.28 -1.67
C ALA A 61 3.22 -1.19 -2.09
N ILE A 62 2.34 -1.51 -3.04
CA ILE A 62 2.23 -2.86 -3.64
C ILE A 62 3.55 -3.25 -4.33
N ALA A 63 4.14 -2.32 -5.10
CA ALA A 63 5.39 -2.58 -5.78
C ALA A 63 6.53 -2.83 -4.79
N GLN A 64 6.59 -2.05 -3.70
CA GLN A 64 7.61 -2.18 -2.65
C GLN A 64 7.47 -3.47 -1.85
N SER A 65 6.24 -3.90 -1.56
CA SER A 65 5.96 -5.13 -0.81
C SER A 65 6.09 -6.42 -1.65
N GLY A 66 6.40 -6.31 -2.95
CA GLY A 66 6.43 -7.47 -3.84
C GLY A 66 5.05 -8.09 -4.05
N GLY A 67 3.98 -7.31 -3.86
CA GLY A 67 2.60 -7.78 -3.98
C GLY A 67 1.96 -8.30 -2.70
N ASP A 68 2.68 -8.32 -1.57
CA ASP A 68 2.06 -8.62 -0.27
C ASP A 68 1.11 -7.48 0.12
N LEU A 69 -0.17 -7.82 0.25
CA LEU A 69 -1.23 -6.85 0.51
C LEU A 69 -1.21 -6.33 1.94
N TYR A 70 -0.89 -7.20 2.91
CA TYR A 70 -0.84 -6.79 4.31
C TYR A 70 0.32 -5.81 4.52
N GLU A 71 1.48 -6.12 3.96
CA GLU A 71 2.63 -5.23 3.99
C GLU A 71 2.38 -3.93 3.22
N ALA A 72 1.72 -3.98 2.05
CA ALA A 72 1.37 -2.76 1.31
C ALA A 72 0.46 -1.83 2.14
N VAL A 73 -0.55 -2.37 2.83
CA VAL A 73 -1.40 -1.59 3.75
C VAL A 73 -0.58 -1.04 4.91
N LEU A 74 0.29 -1.85 5.51
CA LEU A 74 1.12 -1.44 6.63
C LEU A 74 2.06 -0.29 6.23
N LEU A 75 2.75 -0.41 5.10
CA LEU A 75 3.62 0.62 4.53
C LEU A 75 2.86 1.93 4.30
N LEU A 76 1.68 1.87 3.67
CA LEU A 76 0.90 3.07 3.39
C LEU A 76 0.35 3.75 4.66
N ARG A 77 -0.04 2.96 5.68
CA ARG A 77 -0.44 3.46 7.00
C ARG A 77 0.73 4.11 7.74
N ALA A 78 1.90 3.48 7.69
CA ALA A 78 3.12 4.02 8.27
C ALA A 78 3.46 5.37 7.62
N TYR A 79 3.44 5.44 6.29
CA TYR A 79 3.64 6.70 5.57
C TYR A 79 2.62 7.77 5.98
N ARG A 80 1.32 7.45 6.01
CA ARG A 80 0.26 8.38 6.46
C ARG A 80 0.56 8.98 7.85
N SER A 81 1.12 8.21 8.78
CA SER A 81 1.45 8.69 10.13
C SER A 81 2.59 9.72 10.16
N THR A 82 3.43 9.75 9.12
CA THR A 82 4.50 10.75 8.97
C THR A 82 4.01 12.08 8.41
N GLN A 83 2.79 12.12 7.86
CA GLN A 83 2.26 13.29 7.18
C GLN A 83 1.54 14.24 8.15
N PRO A 84 1.74 15.56 8.03
CA PRO A 84 1.00 16.53 8.84
C PRO A 84 -0.47 16.59 8.42
N ARG A 85 -1.36 16.85 9.38
CA ARG A 85 -2.78 17.09 9.09
C ARG A 85 -2.98 18.55 8.69
N LEU A 86 -3.05 18.80 7.38
CA LEU A 86 -3.16 20.16 6.84
C LEU A 86 -4.55 20.79 7.03
N ALA A 87 -5.62 20.01 6.89
CA ALA A 87 -7.00 20.50 6.96
C ALA A 87 -8.00 19.38 7.23
N TYR A 88 -9.27 19.76 7.39
CA TYR A 88 -10.42 18.87 7.45
C TYR A 88 -11.28 19.09 6.20
N ALA A 89 -11.67 18.00 5.54
CA ALA A 89 -12.61 18.07 4.43
C ALA A 89 -14.01 18.47 4.93
N LYS A 90 -14.78 19.16 4.08
CA LYS A 90 -16.20 19.38 4.32
C LYS A 90 -16.96 18.05 4.18
N PRO A 91 -18.09 17.86 4.89
CA PRO A 91 -18.97 16.73 4.64
C PRO A 91 -19.38 16.65 3.16
N ILE A 92 -19.55 15.43 2.66
CA ILE A 92 -20.02 15.18 1.29
C ILE A 92 -21.55 15.39 1.24
N VAL A 93 -22.05 16.03 0.17
CA VAL A 93 -23.48 16.16 -0.14
C VAL A 93 -23.85 15.11 -1.18
N PRO A 94 -24.56 14.03 -0.83
CA PRO A 94 -24.83 12.92 -1.74
C PRO A 94 -25.57 13.31 -3.01
N GLU A 95 -26.43 14.32 -2.95
CA GLU A 95 -27.22 14.82 -4.08
C GLU A 95 -26.37 15.51 -5.14
N GLU A 96 -25.20 16.02 -4.76
CA GLU A 96 -24.25 16.71 -5.64
C GLU A 96 -23.15 15.76 -6.19
N MET A 97 -23.15 14.49 -5.77
CA MET A 97 -22.14 13.54 -6.22
C MET A 97 -22.29 13.15 -7.69
N LEU A 98 -21.16 13.03 -8.38
CA LEU A 98 -21.12 12.38 -9.69
C LEU A 98 -21.46 10.89 -9.55
N THR A 99 -22.66 10.51 -9.99
CA THR A 99 -23.12 9.13 -9.92
C THR A 99 -22.56 8.32 -11.10
N VAL A 100 -21.58 7.45 -10.83
CA VAL A 100 -21.02 6.51 -11.82
C VAL A 100 -21.88 5.25 -11.94
N ARG A 101 -22.42 4.76 -10.81
CA ARG A 101 -23.30 3.59 -10.76
C ARG A 101 -24.28 3.72 -9.58
N ARG A 102 -25.56 3.49 -9.83
CA ARG A 102 -26.61 3.45 -8.80
C ARG A 102 -27.48 2.20 -9.01
N ILE A 103 -27.60 1.37 -7.98
CA ILE A 103 -28.41 0.15 -7.97
C ILE A 103 -29.32 0.17 -6.74
N SER A 104 -30.56 -0.32 -6.87
CA SER A 104 -31.50 -0.46 -5.76
C SER A 104 -32.08 -1.87 -5.78
N ALA A 105 -31.92 -2.60 -4.67
CA ALA A 105 -32.51 -3.94 -4.52
C ALA A 105 -33.96 -3.89 -4.03
N ALA A 106 -34.43 -2.74 -3.55
CA ALA A 106 -35.73 -2.60 -2.91
C ALA A 106 -36.89 -2.37 -3.89
N PHE A 107 -36.60 -1.85 -5.09
CA PHE A 107 -37.59 -1.50 -6.10
C PHE A 107 -37.10 -1.94 -7.48
N LYS A 108 -38.00 -2.43 -8.32
CA LYS A 108 -37.70 -2.86 -9.70
C LYS A 108 -37.55 -1.68 -10.64
#